data_AF-A0A6G3Y1N6-F1
#
_entry.id   AF-A0A6G3Y1N6-F1
#
_cell.length_a   1.000
_cell.length_b   1.000
_cell.length_c   1.000
_cell.angle_alpha   90.00
_cell.angle_beta   90.00
_cell.angle_gamma   90.00
#
_symmetry.space_group_name_H-M   'P 1'
#
loop_
_entity.id
_entity.type
_entity.pdbx_description
1 polymer ?
#
loop_
_entity_poly.entity_id
_entity_poly.type
_entity_poly.pdbx_seq_one_letter_code
_entity_poly.pdbx_strand_id
1 'polypeptide(L)' 'REELGFLVGTAPALISLAEAVEEPEAVRLRAEAGRLFRLLGGVPTWLAPYLGPPAPRTAEAS' A
#
# COMPACT_ATOMS: atom_id res chain seq x y z
N ARG A 1 -7.67 19.08 6.74
CA ARG A 1 -6.23 18.87 6.42
C ARG A 1 -5.68 17.65 7.16
N GLU A 2 -5.96 17.51 8.45
CA GLU A 2 -5.51 16.38 9.29
C GLU A 2 -5.97 15.02 8.78
N GLU A 3 -7.25 14.87 8.44
CA GLU A 3 -7.83 13.61 7.93
C GLU A 3 -7.17 13.14 6.61
N LEU A 4 -6.87 14.07 5.70
CA LEU A 4 -6.12 13.76 4.48
C LEU A 4 -4.67 13.36 4.80
N GLY A 5 -4.05 14.00 5.79
CA GLY A 5 -2.71 13.64 6.27
C GLY A 5 -2.67 12.23 6.87
N PHE A 6 -3.71 11.83 7.60
CA PHE A 6 -3.88 10.48 8.13
C PHE A 6 -4.00 9.45 7.00
N LEU A 7 -4.83 9.72 6.00
CA LEU A 7 -5.00 8.82 4.84
C LEU A 7 -3.72 8.69 4.02
N VAL A 8 -3.01 9.80 3.76
CA VAL A 8 -1.72 9.80 3.07
C VAL A 8 -0.65 9.07 3.88
N GLY A 9 -0.67 9.16 5.21
CA GLY A 9 0.28 8.49 6.10
C GLY A 9 0.06 6.98 6.26
N THR A 10 -1.14 6.48 5.94
CA THR A 10 -1.47 5.06 6.12
C THR A 10 -0.70 4.15 5.16
N ALA A 11 -0.58 4.53 3.88
CA ALA A 11 0.14 3.70 2.90
C ALA A 11 1.65 3.55 3.24
N PRO A 12 2.38 4.62 3.61
CA PRO A 12 3.72 4.52 4.23
C PRO A 12 3.79 3.59 5.44
N ALA A 13 2.84 3.70 6.38
CA ALA A 13 2.85 2.89 7.60
C ALA A 13 2.70 1.38 7.30
N LEU A 14 1.87 1.03 6.31
CA LEU A 14 1.72 -0.35 5.86
C LEU A 14 3.00 -0.91 5.24
N ILE A 15 3.76 -0.10 4.51
CA ILE A 15 5.06 -0.52 3.96
C ILE A 15 6.08 -0.74 5.08
N SER A 16 6.16 0.15 6.06
CA SER A 16 7.03 -0.04 7.23
C SER A 16 6.66 -1.29 8.03
N LEU A 17 5.36 -1.60 8.17
CA LEU A 17 4.93 -2.83 8.84
C LEU A 17 5.29 -4.07 8.02
N ALA A 18 5.17 -4.01 6.69
CA ALA A 18 5.53 -5.12 5.81
C ALA A 18 7.01 -5.50 5.86
N GLU A 19 7.89 -4.63 6.34
CA GLU A 19 9.31 -4.93 6.56
C GLU A 19 9.55 -5.68 7.88
N ALA A 20 8.60 -5.62 8.82
CA ALA A 20 8.74 -6.17 10.17
C ALA A 20 8.03 -7.52 10.36
N VAL A 21 7.25 -7.99 9.38
CA VAL A 21 6.46 -9.22 9.48
C VAL A 21 6.89 -10.25 8.43
N GLU A 22 6.60 -11.52 8.71
CA GLU A 22 6.91 -12.63 7.80
C GLU A 22 5.87 -12.77 6.67
N GLU A 23 6.21 -13.57 5.66
CA GLU A 23 5.25 -13.95 4.62
C GLU A 23 4.22 -14.96 5.18
N PRO A 24 2.94 -14.90 4.76
CA PRO A 24 2.39 -14.14 3.62
C PRO A 24 1.86 -12.73 3.99
N GLU A 25 2.00 -12.32 5.24
CA GLU A 25 1.40 -11.07 5.74
C GLU A 25 2.05 -9.83 5.11
N ALA A 26 3.37 -9.86 4.94
CA ALA A 26 4.11 -8.78 4.28
C ALA A 26 3.61 -8.53 2.85
N VAL A 27 3.35 -9.56 2.05
CA VAL A 27 2.72 -9.43 0.72
C VAL A 27 1.35 -8.76 0.79
N ARG A 28 0.50 -9.13 1.76
CA ARG A 28 -0.84 -8.54 1.92
C ARG A 28 -0.78 -7.05 2.25
N LEU A 29 0.14 -6.66 3.13
CA LEU A 29 0.37 -5.26 3.53
C LEU A 29 0.86 -4.41 2.36
N ARG A 30 1.83 -4.90 1.57
CA ARG A 30 2.31 -4.20 0.36
C ARG A 30 1.19 -4.03 -0.68
N ALA A 31 0.35 -5.05 -0.84
CA ALA A 31 -0.79 -4.99 -1.75
C ALA A 31 -1.83 -3.93 -1.33
N GLU A 32 -2.13 -3.82 -0.04
CA GLU A 32 -3.02 -2.80 0.51
C GLU A 32 -2.42 -1.39 0.37
N ALA A 33 -1.13 -1.21 0.69
CA ALA A 33 -0.44 0.06 0.49
C ALA A 33 -0.53 0.52 -0.97
N GLY A 34 -0.36 -0.41 -1.93
CA GLY A 34 -0.52 -0.13 -3.36
C GLY A 34 -1.95 0.18 -3.79
N ARG A 35 -2.98 -0.33 -3.09
CA ARG A 35 -4.39 0.05 -3.33
C ARG A 35 -4.65 1.47 -2.86
N LEU A 36 -4.26 1.80 -1.63
CA LEU A 36 -4.44 3.15 -1.06
C LEU A 36 -3.71 4.21 -1.87
N PHE A 37 -2.45 3.96 -2.23
CA PHE A 37 -1.66 4.88 -3.07
C PHE A 37 -2.35 5.21 -4.39
N ARG A 38 -2.95 4.22 -5.06
CA ARG A 38 -3.72 4.42 -6.31
C ARG A 38 -5.03 5.15 -6.08
N LEU A 39 -5.75 4.84 -5.00
CA LEU A 39 -6.98 5.54 -4.62
C LEU A 39 -6.72 7.04 -4.38
N LEU A 40 -5.57 7.36 -3.80
CA LEU A 40 -5.11 8.73 -3.53
C LEU A 40 -4.46 9.41 -4.76
N GLY A 41 -4.51 8.79 -5.95
CA GLY A 41 -3.98 9.38 -7.17
C GLY A 41 -2.45 9.40 -7.27
N GLY A 42 -1.75 8.52 -6.54
CA GLY A 42 -0.30 8.44 -6.55
C GLY A 42 0.39 9.32 -5.52
N VAL A 43 -0.30 9.65 -4.42
CA VAL A 43 0.25 10.42 -3.30
C VAL A 43 0.44 9.49 -2.08
N PRO A 44 1.59 9.58 -1.38
CA PRO A 44 2.72 10.46 -1.65
C PRO A 44 3.65 9.91 -2.74
N THR A 45 4.13 10.76 -3.64
CA THR A 45 4.86 10.35 -4.86
C THR A 45 6.16 9.58 -4.59
N TRP A 46 6.80 9.84 -3.44
CA TRP A 46 8.01 9.13 -3.02
C TRP A 46 7.77 7.65 -2.73
N LEU A 47 6.52 7.21 -2.52
CA LEU A 47 6.19 5.82 -2.18
C LEU A 47 6.26 4.87 -3.39
N ALA A 48 6.16 5.40 -4.62
CA ALA A 48 6.09 4.59 -5.84
C ALA A 48 7.22 3.55 -5.99
N PRO A 49 8.50 3.85 -5.67
CA PRO A 49 9.59 2.87 -5.76
C PRO A 49 9.46 1.69 -4.78
N TYR A 50 8.69 1.84 -3.69
CA TYR A 50 8.57 0.85 -2.62
C TYR A 50 7.41 -0.16 -2.86
N LEU A 51 6.51 0.13 -3.79
CA LEU A 51 5.29 -0.67 -4.02
C LEU A 51 5.52 -1.87 -4.97
N GLY A 52 6.65 -1.92 -5.67
CA GLY A 52 6.92 -2.93 -6.69
C GLY A 52 5.90 -2.91 -7.84
N PRO A 53 6.02 -3.82 -8.82
CA PRO A 53 5.02 -3.98 -9.86
C PRO A 53 3.68 -4.39 -9.22
N PRO A 54 2.54 -3.86 -9.70
CA PRO A 54 1.24 -4.21 -9.13
C PRO A 54 1.03 -5.72 -9.22
N ALA A 55 0.76 -6.35 -8.07
CA ALA A 55 0.40 -7.76 -8.03
C ALA A 55 -0.79 -8.01 -8.98
N PRO A 56 -0.79 -9.12 -9.73
CA PRO A 56 -1.92 -9.47 -10.57
C PRO A 56 -3.16 -9.50 -9.68
N ARG A 57 -4.22 -8.80 -10.11
CA ARG A 57 -5.51 -8.84 -9.42
C ARG A 57 -5.98 -10.30 -9.51
N THR A 58 -5.88 -11.07 -8.43
CA THR A 58 -6.64 -12.30 -8.29
C THR A 58 -8.09 -11.87 -8.41
N ALA A 59 -8.72 -12.17 -9.54
CA ALA A 59 -10.14 -12.03 -9.71
C ALA A 59 -10.77 -13.04 -8.75
N GLU A 60 -11.08 -12.60 -7.53
CA GLU A 60 -11.98 -13.35 -6.68
C GLU A 60 -13.33 -13.37 -7.40
N ALA A 61 -13.76 -14.60 -7.68
CA ALA A 61 -14.98 -14.93 -8.37
C ALA A 61 -16.19 -14.33 -7.66
N SER A 62 -17.19 -14.00 -8.48
CA SER A 62 -18.54 -13.58 -8.10
C SER A 62 -19.21 -14.50 -7.09
#